data_AF-A0A535ECF7-F1
#
_entry.id   AF-A0A535ECF7-F1
#
_cell.length_a   1.000
_cell.length_b   1.000
_cell.length_c   1.000
_cell.angle_alpha   90.00
_cell.angle_beta   90.00
_cell.angle_gamma   90.00
#
_symmetry.space_group_name_H-M   'P 1'
#
loop_
_entity.id
_entity.type
_entity.pdbx_description
1 polymer ?
#
loop_
_entity_poly.entity_id
_entity_poly.type
_entity_poly.pdbx_seq_one_letter_code
_entity_poly.pdbx_strand_id
1 'polypeptide(L)' 'MPETRLPDHLRRYPLFAKLADAEVAQLAERMRMRSFKRGEALFRKDDPGLHLYVVLAGAVKIALPGEFGQEAL' A
#
# COMPACT_ATOMS: atom_id res chain seq x y z
N MET A 1 -8.58 20.09 4.01
CA MET A 1 -7.29 19.49 3.65
C MET A 1 -7.05 19.84 2.20
N PRO A 2 -5.96 20.51 1.81
CA PRO A 2 -5.68 20.69 0.39
C PRO A 2 -5.61 19.29 -0.24
N GLU A 3 -6.30 19.11 -1.36
CA GLU A 3 -6.42 17.84 -2.08
C GLU A 3 -5.02 17.41 -2.56
N THR A 4 -4.25 16.77 -1.68
CA THR A 4 -2.90 16.31 -2.00
C THR A 4 -3.03 15.27 -3.10
N ARG A 5 -2.44 15.53 -4.25
CA ARG A 5 -2.58 14.64 -5.41
C ARG A 5 -1.79 13.37 -5.17
N LEU A 6 -2.26 12.25 -5.72
CA LEU A 6 -1.62 10.95 -5.56
C LEU A 6 -0.11 10.96 -5.92
N PRO A 7 0.35 11.60 -7.01
CA PRO A 7 1.78 11.74 -7.32
C PRO A 7 2.60 12.34 -6.17
N ASP A 8 2.10 13.40 -5.54
CA ASP A 8 2.79 14.09 -4.43
C ASP A 8 2.91 13.17 -3.21
N HIS A 9 1.96 12.26 -3.02
CA HIS A 9 1.98 11.28 -1.95
C HIS A 9 3.00 10.17 -2.22
N LEU A 10 3.11 9.71 -3.48
CA LEU A 10 4.07 8.68 -3.87
C LEU A 10 5.52 9.14 -3.67
N ARG A 11 5.79 10.43 -3.90
CA ARG A 11 7.11 11.04 -3.68
C ARG A 11 7.65 10.90 -2.25
N ARG A 12 6.77 10.64 -1.27
CA ARG A 12 7.16 10.47 0.14
C ARG A 12 7.79 9.11 0.43
N TYR A 13 7.62 8.12 -0.44
CA TYR A 13 8.18 6.77 -0.22
C TYR A 13 9.51 6.62 -0.94
N PRO A 14 10.56 6.11 -0.25
CA PRO A 14 11.87 5.87 -0.86
C PRO A 14 11.83 4.99 -2.11
N LEU A 15 10.86 4.06 -2.18
CA LEU A 15 10.65 3.18 -3.33
C LEU A 15 10.49 3.95 -4.65
N PHE A 16 9.90 5.15 -4.62
CA PHE A 16 9.61 5.95 -5.81
C PHE A 16 10.53 7.17 -5.96
N ALA A 17 11.55 7.30 -5.10
CA ALA A 17 12.41 8.50 -5.07
C ALA A 17 13.21 8.72 -6.36
N LYS A 18 13.55 7.64 -7.08
CA LYS A 18 14.36 7.68 -8.31
C LYS A 18 13.55 7.88 -9.60
N LEU A 19 12.23 7.87 -9.53
CA LEU A 19 11.37 8.06 -10.70
C LEU A 19 11.32 9.54 -11.09
N ALA A 20 11.32 9.86 -12.38
CA ALA A 20 11.04 11.20 -12.88
C ALA A 20 9.57 11.59 -12.65
N ASP A 21 9.24 12.88 -12.68
CA ASP A 21 7.86 13.36 -12.41
C ASP A 21 6.83 12.74 -13.36
N ALA A 22 7.20 12.60 -14.64
CA ALA A 22 6.36 11.94 -15.63
C ALA A 22 6.12 10.45 -15.33
N GLU A 23 7.12 9.74 -14.78
CA GLU A 23 6.99 8.33 -14.42
C GLU A 23 6.09 8.15 -13.19
N VAL A 24 6.21 9.04 -12.20
CA VAL A 24 5.32 9.05 -11.03
C VAL A 24 3.88 9.38 -11.44
N ALA A 25 3.68 10.31 -12.37
CA ALA A 25 2.36 10.62 -12.90
C ALA A 25 1.73 9.40 -13.62
N GLN A 26 2.48 8.74 -14.51
CA GLN A 26 2.02 7.53 -15.20
C GLN A 26 1.72 6.38 -14.23
N LEU A 27 2.52 6.23 -13.17
CA LEU A 27 2.25 5.24 -12.13
C LEU A 27 0.95 5.58 -11.40
N ALA A 28 0.76 6.83 -10.98
CA ALA A 28 -0.43 7.29 -10.27
C ALA A 28 -1.71 7.07 -11.09
N GLU A 29 -1.67 7.28 -12.41
CA GLU A 29 -2.79 7.01 -13.32
C GLU A 29 -3.22 5.53 -13.36
N ARG A 30 -2.28 4.60 -13.13
CA ARG A 30 -2.54 3.16 -13.12
C ARG A 30 -2.96 2.63 -11.74
N MET A 31 -2.77 3.43 -10.69
CA MET A 31 -3.15 3.07 -9.34
C MET A 31 -4.64 3.27 -9.11
N ARG A 32 -5.21 2.46 -8.22
CA ARG A 32 -6.62 2.56 -7.82
C ARG A 32 -6.71 2.84 -6.34
N MET A 33 -7.43 3.89 -5.97
CA MET A 33 -7.75 4.18 -4.58
C MET A 33 -8.70 3.12 -4.03
N ARG A 34 -8.35 2.56 -2.87
CA ARG A 34 -9.15 1.59 -2.12
C ARG A 34 -9.21 2.04 -0.67
N SER A 35 -10.39 1.96 -0.07
CA SER A 35 -10.59 2.16 1.37
C SER A 35 -10.97 0.85 2.01
N PHE A 36 -10.47 0.59 3.21
CA PHE A 36 -10.70 -0.63 3.98
C PHE A 36 -11.24 -0.27 5.36
N LYS A 37 -12.11 -1.12 5.90
CA LYS A 37 -12.58 -0.99 7.29
C LYS A 37 -11.52 -1.52 8.26
N ARG A 38 -11.59 -1.09 9.52
CA ARG A 38 -10.75 -1.66 10.58
C ARG A 38 -10.98 -3.16 10.67
N GLY A 39 -9.89 -3.94 10.62
CA GLY A 39 -9.92 -5.40 10.69
C GLY A 39 -10.19 -6.10 9.36
N GLU A 40 -10.38 -5.35 8.26
CA GLU A 40 -10.53 -5.94 6.93
C GLU A 40 -9.17 -6.45 6.42
N ALA A 41 -9.14 -7.67 5.88
CA ALA A 41 -7.93 -8.28 5.36
C ALA A 41 -7.61 -7.73 3.96
N LEU A 42 -6.37 -7.26 3.75
CA LEU A 42 -5.89 -6.76 2.46
C LEU A 42 -5.52 -7.91 1.51
N PHE A 43 -4.76 -8.88 2.02
CA PHE A 43 -4.39 -10.14 1.38
C PHE A 43 -4.01 -11.17 2.45
N ARG A 44 -3.96 -12.44 2.09
CA ARG A 44 -3.57 -13.56 2.96
C ARG A 44 -2.24 -14.15 2.51
N LYS A 45 -1.60 -14.89 3.42
CA LYS A 45 -0.44 -15.73 3.08
C LYS A 45 -0.85 -16.67 1.94
N ASP A 46 0.06 -16.84 0.98
CA ASP A 46 -0.09 -17.70 -0.20
C ASP A 46 -1.12 -17.20 -1.23
N ASP A 47 -1.73 -16.02 -1.03
CA ASP A 47 -2.44 -15.34 -2.11
C ASP A 47 -1.44 -15.01 -3.24
N PRO A 48 -1.86 -15.13 -4.51
CA PRO A 48 -1.04 -14.70 -5.63
C PRO A 48 -0.58 -13.23 -5.45
N GLY A 49 0.72 -13.00 -5.63
CA GLY A 49 1.36 -11.68 -5.52
C GLY A 49 0.99 -10.75 -6.69
N LEU A 50 -0.28 -10.37 -6.77
CA LEU A 50 -0.86 -9.65 -7.91
C LEU A 50 -0.92 -8.14 -7.69
N HIS A 51 -0.78 -7.67 -6.45
CA HIS A 51 -1.02 -6.27 -6.09
C HIS A 51 0.06 -5.71 -5.19
N LEU A 52 0.44 -4.46 -5.45
CA LEU A 52 1.23 -3.62 -4.54
C LEU A 52 0.29 -2.60 -3.88
N TYR A 53 0.39 -2.46 -2.56
CA TYR A 53 -0.37 -1.47 -1.80
C TYR A 53 0.55 -0.37 -1.28
N VAL A 54 0.06 0.87 -1.34
CA VAL A 54 0.69 2.05 -0.74
C VAL A 54 -0.29 2.63 0.28
N VAL A 55 0.12 2.74 1.53
CA VAL A 55 -0.75 3.19 2.63
C VAL A 55 -0.82 4.71 2.65
N LEU A 56 -1.86 5.29 2.05
CA LEU A 56 -2.07 6.75 2.02
C LEU A 56 -2.45 7.32 3.39
N ALA A 57 -3.22 6.58 4.18
CA ALA A 57 -3.64 6.98 5.52
C ALA A 57 -3.95 5.75 6.38
N GLY A 58 -3.74 5.87 7.70
CA GLY A 58 -3.94 4.79 8.67
C GLY A 58 -2.72 3.89 8.83
N ALA A 59 -2.95 2.69 9.33
CA ALA A 59 -1.91 1.69 9.58
C ALA A 59 -2.37 0.30 9.16
N VAL A 60 -1.42 -0.53 8.73
CA VAL A 60 -1.64 -1.93 8.35
C VAL A 60 -0.76 -2.80 9.25
N LYS A 61 -1.31 -3.92 9.69
CA LYS A 61 -0.57 -4.96 10.40
C LYS A 61 -0.29 -6.10 9.42
N ILE A 62 0.96 -6.55 9.37
CA ILE A 62 1.35 -7.78 8.70
C ILE A 62 1.59 -8.80 9.79
N ALA A 63 0.96 -9.97 9.68
CA ALA A 63 1.14 -11.06 10.63
C ALA A 63 1.29 -12.36 9.84
N LEU A 64 2.25 -13.19 10.25
CA LEU A 64 2.33 -14.57 9.77
C LEU A 64 1.45 -15.42 10.71
N PRO A 65 0.57 -16.28 10.16
CA PRO A 65 -0.13 -17.25 10.99
C PRO A 65 0.92 -18.19 11.61
N GLY A 66 1.05 -18.18 12.94
CA GLY A 66 1.91 -19.14 13.63
C GLY A 66 1.35 -20.55 13.53
N GLU A 67 2.21 -21.57 13.65
CA GLU A 67 1.84 -23.00 13.59
C GLU A 67 0.80 -23.42 14.66
N PHE A 68 0.55 -22.57 15.66
CA PHE A 68 -0.42 -22.79 16.75
C PHE A 68 -1.43 -21.64 16.92
N GLY A 69 -1.66 -20.83 15.88
CA GLY A 69 -2.66 -19.75 15.93
C GLY A 69 -2.26 -18.51 16.74
N GLN A 70 -0.97 -18.37 17.11
CA GLN A 70 -0.44 -17.15 17.71
C GLN A 70 0.30 -16.32 16.66
N GLU A 71 0.02 -15.02 16.63
CA GLU A 71 0.66 -14.06 15.74
C GLU A 71 2.15 -13.90 16.11
N ALA A 72 3.07 -14.14 15.16
CA ALA A 72 4.48 -13.82 15.34
C ALA A 72 4.69 -12.31 15.11
N LEU A 73 5.28 -11.64 16.10
CA LEU A 73 5.64 -10.21 16.11
C LEU A 73 6.87 -9.91 15.25
#